data_AF-A0A651H4R9-F1
#
_entry.id   AF-A0A651H4R9-F1
#
_cell.length_a   1.000
_cell.length_b   1.000
_cell.length_c   1.000
_cell.angle_alpha   90.00
_cell.angle_beta   90.00
_cell.angle_gamma   90.00
#
_symmetry.space_group_name_H-M   'P 1'
#
loop_
_entity.id
_entity.type
_entity.pdbx_description
1 polymer ?
#
loop_
_entity_poly.entity_id
_entity_poly.type
_entity_poly.pdbx_seq_one_letter_code
_entity_poly.pdbx_strand_id
1 'polypeptide(L)'
;MAFDTPAGGVFLESGDESMTPFGGFVSLPAFLQKLVILDVLAETAPVIRTGPNASRPRDILTLFFPTTFIDGSRFAHVNRLREDPLVAAVAGTRLCPHYRWR
;
A
#
# COMPACT_ATOMS: atom_id res chain seq x y z
N MET A 1 -16.48 12.79 -1.77
CA MET A 1 -15.87 12.18 -2.97
C MET A 1 -15.74 10.68 -2.75
N ALA A 2 -16.29 9.87 -3.64
CA ALA A 2 -16.20 8.40 -3.57
C ALA A 2 -15.13 7.87 -4.51
N PHE A 3 -14.41 6.82 -4.11
CA PHE A 3 -13.47 6.11 -4.98
C PHE A 3 -13.37 4.63 -4.60
N ASP A 4 -13.10 3.80 -5.61
CA ASP A 4 -12.92 2.37 -5.42
C ASP A 4 -11.51 2.05 -4.95
N THR A 5 -11.42 1.11 -4.00
CA THR A 5 -10.15 0.57 -3.50
C THR A 5 -10.20 -0.96 -3.52
N PRO A 6 -9.07 -1.66 -3.37
CA PRO A 6 -9.06 -3.13 -3.29
C PRO A 6 -9.83 -3.67 -2.08
N ALA A 7 -10.09 -2.84 -1.07
CA ALA A 7 -10.87 -3.19 0.11
C ALA A 7 -12.38 -2.83 -0.02
N GLY A 8 -12.79 -2.26 -1.16
CA GLY A 8 -14.15 -1.77 -1.41
C GLY A 8 -14.21 -0.27 -1.68
N GLY A 9 -15.43 0.25 -1.84
CA GLY A 9 -15.67 1.68 -2.05
C GLY A 9 -15.40 2.49 -0.78
N VAL A 10 -14.61 3.56 -0.90
CA VAL A 10 -14.33 4.51 0.17
C VAL A 10 -15.02 5.84 -0.14
N PHE A 11 -15.69 6.40 0.86
CA PHE A 11 -16.32 7.72 0.77
C PHE A 11 -15.55 8.71 1.64
N LEU A 12 -15.17 9.83 1.04
CA LEU A 12 -14.37 10.88 1.69
C LEU A 12 -15.20 12.15 1.76
N GLU A 13 -15.51 12.63 2.96
CA GLU A 13 -16.34 13.81 3.21
C GLU A 13 -15.56 14.77 4.11
N SER A 14 -15.77 16.08 3.94
CA SER A 14 -15.26 17.08 4.86
C SER A 14 -16.07 17.04 6.15
N GLY A 15 -15.42 16.80 7.28
CA GLY A 15 -16.03 16.89 8.61
C GLY A 15 -15.19 17.73 9.56
N ASP A 16 -15.80 18.16 10.66
CA ASP A 16 -15.14 18.94 11.72
C ASP A 16 -14.26 18.08 12.65
N GLU A 17 -14.26 16.76 12.45
CA GLU A 17 -13.45 15.83 13.22
C GLU A 17 -12.01 15.79 12.72
N SER A 18 -11.06 15.70 13.67
CA SER A 18 -9.65 15.57 13.33
C SER A 18 -9.42 14.25 12.62
N MET A 19 -8.87 14.31 11.41
CA MET A 19 -8.46 13.11 10.68
C MET A 19 -7.52 12.26 11.53
N THR A 20 -7.71 10.94 11.49
CA THR A 20 -6.72 10.02 12.05
C THR A 20 -5.37 10.25 11.36
N PRO A 21 -4.23 9.99 12.04
CA PRO A 21 -2.90 10.16 11.44
C PRO A 21 -2.73 9.45 10.10
N PHE A 22 -3.53 8.41 9.84
CA PHE A 22 -3.49 7.60 8.63
C PHE A 22 -4.69 7.80 7.70
N GLY A 23 -5.65 8.65 8.04
CA GLY A 23 -6.87 8.85 7.23
C GLY A 23 -6.57 9.36 5.82
N GLY A 24 -5.55 10.22 5.67
CA GLY A 24 -5.09 10.71 4.36
C GLY A 24 -4.35 9.65 3.54
N PHE A 25 -3.92 8.58 4.20
CA PHE A 25 -3.17 7.49 3.56
C PHE A 25 -4.08 6.56 2.75
N VAL A 26 -5.37 6.56 3.02
CA VAL A 26 -6.38 5.71 2.35
C VAL A 26 -6.53 6.06 0.86
N SER A 27 -6.35 7.33 0.48
CA SER A 27 -6.47 7.73 -0.93
C SER A 27 -5.29 7.31 -1.80
N LEU A 28 -4.13 7.04 -1.20
CA LEU A 28 -2.92 6.71 -1.94
C LEU A 28 -3.05 5.36 -2.68
N PRO A 29 -3.46 4.24 -2.04
CA PRO A 29 -3.63 2.97 -2.75
C PRO A 29 -4.68 3.05 -3.86
N ALA A 30 -5.76 3.80 -3.63
CA ALA A 30 -6.79 4.06 -4.64
C ALA A 30 -6.23 4.81 -5.85
N PHE A 31 -5.41 5.83 -5.61
CA PHE A 31 -4.72 6.59 -6.64
C PHE A 31 -3.76 5.72 -7.46
N LEU A 32 -2.92 4.93 -6.78
CA LEU A 32 -1.97 4.01 -7.43
C LEU A 32 -2.69 2.97 -8.28
N GLN A 33 -3.83 2.46 -7.81
CA GLN A 33 -4.66 1.51 -8.56
C GLN A 33 -5.33 2.17 -9.76
N LYS A 34 -5.96 3.34 -9.58
CA LYS A 34 -6.67 4.04 -10.65
C LYS A 34 -5.76 4.38 -11.84
N LEU A 35 -4.51 4.70 -11.57
CA LEU A 35 -3.51 5.00 -12.59
C LEU A 35 -2.70 3.78 -13.04
N VAL A 36 -2.97 2.60 -12.50
CA VAL A 36 -2.32 1.34 -12.87
C VAL A 36 -0.78 1.41 -12.69
N ILE A 37 -0.31 2.30 -11.80
CA ILE A 37 1.11 2.64 -11.65
C ILE A 37 1.92 1.41 -11.24
N LEU A 38 1.41 0.62 -10.28
CA LEU A 38 2.13 -0.54 -9.76
C LEU A 38 2.28 -1.64 -10.81
N ASP A 39 1.29 -1.81 -11.68
CA ASP A 39 1.30 -2.84 -12.72
C ASP A 39 2.26 -2.43 -13.84
N VAL A 40 2.18 -1.19 -14.33
CA VAL A 40 3.10 -0.65 -15.36
C VAL A 40 4.55 -0.71 -14.90
N LEU A 41 4.83 -0.32 -13.65
CA LEU A 41 6.19 -0.37 -13.09
C LEU A 41 6.66 -1.82 -12.88
N ALA A 42 5.77 -2.75 -12.56
CA ALA A 42 6.13 -4.16 -12.42
C ALA A 42 6.45 -4.81 -13.77
N GLU A 43 5.70 -4.47 -14.83
CA GLU A 43 5.91 -4.97 -16.20
C GLU A 43 7.19 -4.42 -16.84
N THR A 44 7.50 -3.15 -16.57
CA THR A 44 8.71 -2.47 -17.06
C THR A 44 9.93 -2.66 -16.15
N ALA A 45 9.80 -3.44 -15.08
CA ALA A 45 10.88 -3.66 -14.14
C ALA A 45 12.07 -4.37 -14.85
N PRO A 46 13.29 -3.81 -14.79
CA PRO A 46 14.46 -4.40 -15.46
C PRO A 46 15.00 -5.64 -14.71
N VAL A 47 14.31 -6.10 -13.67
CA VAL A 47 14.77 -7.14 -12.74
C VAL A 47 13.87 -8.36 -12.84
N ILE A 48 14.44 -9.46 -13.34
CA ILE A 48 13.81 -10.78 -13.33
C ILE A 48 14.25 -11.50 -12.05
N ARG A 49 13.28 -11.86 -11.19
CA ARG A 49 13.54 -12.59 -9.95
C ARG A 49 13.09 -14.03 -10.09
N THR A 50 14.03 -14.97 -9.99
CA THR A 50 13.80 -16.42 -10.27
C THR A 50 13.91 -17.33 -9.05
N GLY A 51 14.24 -16.79 -7.87
CA GLY A 51 14.40 -17.58 -6.66
C GLY A 51 13.07 -18.13 -6.11
N PRO A 52 13.08 -19.27 -5.39
CA PRO A 52 11.85 -19.87 -4.83
C PRO A 52 11.14 -18.97 -3.80
N ASN A 53 11.88 -18.07 -3.15
CA ASN A 53 11.36 -17.06 -2.22
C ASN A 53 11.33 -15.65 -2.81
N ALA A 54 11.41 -15.52 -4.14
CA ALA A 54 11.42 -14.20 -4.78
C ALA A 54 10.01 -13.58 -4.77
N SER A 55 9.85 -12.50 -4.02
CA SER A 55 8.66 -11.63 -4.14
C SER A 55 8.60 -11.02 -5.54
N ARG A 56 7.39 -10.96 -6.11
CA ARG A 56 7.18 -10.34 -7.43
C ARG A 56 7.48 -8.84 -7.35
N PRO A 57 7.98 -8.19 -8.42
CA PRO A 57 8.25 -6.75 -8.43
C PRO A 57 7.05 -5.92 -7.95
N ARG A 58 5.85 -6.27 -8.38
CA ARG A 58 4.59 -5.64 -7.94
C ARG A 58 4.39 -5.68 -6.42
N ASP A 59 4.69 -6.79 -5.77
CA ASP A 59 4.51 -6.95 -4.31
C ASP A 59 5.51 -6.08 -3.55
N ILE A 60 6.74 -5.96 -4.06
CA ILE A 60 7.78 -5.07 -3.51
C ILE A 60 7.32 -3.62 -3.65
N LEU A 61 6.84 -3.23 -4.83
CA LEU A 61 6.34 -1.87 -5.08
C LEU A 61 5.15 -1.53 -4.18
N THR A 62 4.25 -2.48 -3.96
CA THR A 62 3.09 -2.34 -3.05
C THR A 62 3.53 -1.99 -1.62
N LEU A 63 4.70 -2.47 -1.16
CA LEU A 63 5.26 -2.11 0.14
C LEU A 63 6.17 -0.88 0.08
N PHE A 64 6.86 -0.66 -1.03
CA PHE A 64 7.81 0.43 -1.21
C PHE A 64 7.13 1.79 -1.16
N PHE A 65 6.10 2.02 -1.98
CA PHE A 65 5.38 3.29 -1.99
C PHE A 65 4.91 3.71 -0.60
N PRO A 66 4.09 2.91 0.11
CA PRO A 66 3.63 3.34 1.42
C PRO A 66 4.77 3.50 2.43
N THR A 67 5.84 2.71 2.34
CA THR A 67 7.04 2.92 3.18
C THR A 67 7.68 4.28 2.90
N THR A 68 7.80 4.71 1.64
CA THR A 68 8.36 6.02 1.30
C THR A 68 7.46 7.19 1.72
N PHE A 69 6.13 7.06 1.63
CA PHE A 69 5.20 8.13 2.01
C PHE A 69 5.17 8.40 3.51
N ILE A 70 5.53 7.42 4.34
CA ILE A 70 5.65 7.59 5.81
C ILE A 70 7.09 7.93 6.24
N ASP A 71 7.98 8.29 5.30
CA ASP A 71 9.41 8.50 5.54
C ASP A 71 10.10 7.28 6.20
N GLY A 72 9.68 6.09 5.79
CA GLY A 72 10.20 4.83 6.30
C GLY A 72 11.51 4.45 5.63
N SER A 73 12.53 4.10 6.43
CA SER A 73 13.80 3.57 5.93
C SER A 73 13.84 2.05 5.80
N ARG A 74 12.83 1.33 6.30
CA ARG A 74 12.72 -0.13 6.27
C ARG A 74 11.28 -0.55 5.96
N PHE A 75 11.09 -1.63 5.22
CA PHE A 75 9.75 -2.20 4.99
C PHE A 75 9.03 -2.60 6.28
N ALA A 76 9.74 -2.84 7.38
CA ALA A 76 9.12 -3.07 8.68
C ALA A 76 8.34 -1.84 9.20
N HIS A 77 8.68 -0.61 8.79
CA HIS A 77 8.02 0.60 9.26
C HIS A 77 6.57 0.70 8.76
N VAL A 78 6.27 0.11 7.60
CA VAL A 78 4.90 0.05 7.07
C VAL A 78 3.97 -0.80 7.93
N ASN A 79 4.49 -1.62 8.85
CA ASN A 79 3.66 -2.38 9.78
C ASN A 79 2.81 -1.50 10.70
N ARG A 80 3.24 -0.26 10.98
CA ARG A 80 2.39 0.68 11.73
C ARG A 80 1.07 0.98 11.03
N LEU A 81 1.05 0.93 9.69
CA LEU A 81 -0.21 1.06 8.93
C LEU A 81 -1.18 -0.09 9.17
N ARG A 82 -0.73 -1.21 9.77
CA ARG A 82 -1.60 -2.34 10.15
C ARG A 82 -2.37 -2.09 11.44
N GLU A 83 -1.98 -1.08 12.23
CA GLU A 83 -2.69 -0.66 13.43
C GLU A 83 -4.04 -0.03 13.08
N ASP A 84 -4.16 0.56 11.90
CA ASP A 84 -5.42 1.01 11.32
C ASP A 84 -6.00 -0.09 10.39
N PRO A 85 -7.13 -0.73 10.75
CA PRO A 85 -7.68 -1.84 9.97
C PRO A 85 -8.08 -1.45 8.54
N LEU A 86 -8.51 -0.20 8.33
CA LEU A 86 -8.95 0.30 7.03
C LEU A 86 -7.73 0.53 6.13
N VAL A 87 -6.71 1.20 6.65
CA VAL A 87 -5.45 1.43 5.90
C VAL A 87 -4.75 0.11 5.62
N ALA A 88 -4.79 -0.84 6.55
CA ALA A 88 -4.24 -2.18 6.36
C ALA A 88 -4.89 -2.92 5.18
N ALA A 89 -6.21 -2.79 5.04
CA ALA A 89 -6.97 -3.41 3.97
C ALA A 89 -6.73 -2.70 2.63
N VAL A 90 -6.76 -1.36 2.62
CA VAL A 90 -6.65 -0.55 1.40
C VAL A 90 -5.23 -0.54 0.85
N ALA A 91 -4.21 -0.46 1.71
CA ALA A 91 -2.79 -0.47 1.31
C ALA A 91 -2.25 -1.86 0.98
N GLY A 92 -3.07 -2.92 1.07
CA GLY A 92 -2.63 -4.28 0.76
C GLY A 92 -1.56 -4.83 1.71
N THR A 93 -1.34 -4.22 2.88
CA THR A 93 -0.32 -4.66 3.84
C THR A 93 -0.65 -5.99 4.51
N ARG A 94 -1.92 -6.45 4.43
CA ARG A 94 -2.32 -7.84 4.74
C ARG A 94 -1.91 -8.87 3.69
N LEU A 95 -1.65 -8.46 2.44
CA LEU A 95 -1.38 -9.37 1.31
C LEU A 95 0.06 -9.89 1.24
N CYS A 96 0.95 -9.44 2.13
CA CYS A 96 2.33 -9.94 2.22
C CYS A 96 2.56 -10.79 3.48
N PRO A 97 2.10 -12.06 3.51
CA PRO A 97 2.34 -12.99 4.62
C PRO A 97 3.79 -13.49 4.69
N HIS A 98 4.55 -13.38 3.59
CA HIS A 98 5.93 -13.91 3.51
C HIS A 98 6.96 -13.09 4.30
N TYR A 99 6.59 -11.88 4.69
CA TYR A 99 7.48 -10.99 5.41
C TYR A 99 7.16 -10.99 6.91
N ARG A 100 7.40 -12.15 7.54
CA ARG A 100 7.48 -12.27 9.01
C ARG A 100 8.88 -11.82 9.44
N TRP A 101 9.06 -10.52 9.51
CA TRP A 101 10.31 -9.93 9.97
C TRP A 101 10.40 -10.04 11.49
N ARG A 102 11.43 -10.74 11.98
CA ARG A 102 11.87 -10.66 13.38
C ARG A 102 12.58 -9.34 13.62
#